data_AF-A0AAX1QFG7-F1
#
_entry.id   AF-A0AAX1QFG7-F1
#
_cell.length_a   1.000
_cell.length_b   1.000
_cell.length_c   1.000
_cell.angle_alpha   90.00
_cell.angle_beta   90.00
_cell.angle_gamma   90.00
#
_symmetry.space_group_name_H-M   'P 1'
#
loop_
_entity.id
_entity.type
_entity.pdbx_description
1 polymer ?
#
loop_
_entity_poly.entity_id
_entity_poly.type
_entity_poly.pdbx_seq_one_letter_code
_entity_poly.pdbx_strand_id
1 'polypeptide(L)'
;MARYKIYDNTSDVITPVGEKLTAEQWLDRYQWGRYTKMIVGGGIINGSVALVFDDEVEHYRKAGCDFSSCTTDEDYLAAIEAFEDNPPVADAGVSDQTRIADALEDMVALSLPDAE
;
A
#
# COMPACT_ATOMS: atom_id res chain seq x y z
N MET A 1 2.05 -14.24 8.56
CA MET A 1 3.10 -13.46 9.24
C MET A 1 3.03 -12.08 8.66
N ALA A 2 3.09 -11.01 9.46
CA ALA A 2 3.05 -9.65 8.93
C ALA A 2 4.22 -9.45 7.95
N ARG A 3 3.96 -8.80 6.81
CA ARG A 3 4.97 -8.44 5.81
C ARG A 3 5.90 -7.37 6.37
N TYR A 4 5.36 -6.44 7.14
CA TYR A 4 6.05 -5.31 7.73
C TYR A 4 5.97 -5.32 9.25
N LYS A 5 6.92 -4.65 9.90
CA LYS A 5 6.87 -4.32 11.33
C LYS A 5 7.63 -3.04 11.61
N ILE A 6 7.33 -2.39 12.73
CA ILE A 6 8.18 -1.33 13.27
C ILE A 6 9.45 -1.96 13.80
N TYR A 7 10.60 -1.39 13.42
CA TYR A 7 11.89 -1.83 13.92
C TYR A 7 12.05 -1.43 15.39
N ASP A 8 12.46 -2.38 16.22
CA ASP A 8 12.60 -2.22 17.67
C ASP A 8 13.92 -1.57 18.09
N ASN A 9 14.78 -1.20 17.12
CA ASN A 9 16.13 -0.66 17.33
C ASN A 9 17.07 -1.54 18.17
N THR A 10 16.76 -2.83 18.32
CA THR A 10 17.52 -3.75 19.18
C THR A 10 17.76 -5.11 18.55
N SER A 11 16.84 -5.59 17.71
CA SER A 11 16.97 -6.84 16.98
C SER A 11 18.04 -6.75 15.90
N ASP A 12 18.79 -7.83 15.72
CA ASP A 12 19.66 -7.98 14.56
C ASP A 12 18.85 -7.98 13.25
N VAL A 13 19.49 -7.56 12.16
CA VAL A 13 18.90 -7.48 10.82
C VAL A 13 19.59 -8.45 9.87
N ILE A 14 18.81 -9.33 9.26
CA ILE A 14 19.24 -10.24 8.19
C ILE A 14 18.86 -9.59 6.85
N THR A 15 19.86 -9.25 6.06
CA THR A 15 19.68 -8.63 4.74
C THR A 15 19.34 -9.67 3.67
N PRO A 16 18.82 -9.27 2.50
CA PRO A 16 18.52 -10.20 1.40
C PRO A 16 19.70 -11.01 0.88
N VAL A 17 20.94 -10.53 1.08
CA VAL A 17 22.17 -11.24 0.70
C VAL A 17 22.69 -12.17 1.81
N GLY A 18 21.97 -12.30 2.91
CA GLY A 18 22.32 -13.18 4.03
C GLY A 18 23.31 -12.57 5.04
N GLU A 19 23.73 -11.31 4.87
CA GLU A 19 24.52 -10.60 5.89
C GLU A 19 23.65 -10.36 7.12
N LYS A 20 24.15 -10.72 8.30
CA LYS A 20 23.55 -10.43 9.60
C LYS A 20 24.24 -9.23 10.23
N LEU A 21 23.49 -8.18 10.49
CA LEU A 21 23.95 -6.94 11.09
C LEU A 21 23.40 -6.82 12.50
N THR A 22 24.21 -6.32 13.42
CA THR A 22 23.68 -5.87 14.71
C THR A 22 22.79 -4.63 14.52
N ALA A 23 21.97 -4.32 15.51
CA ALA A 23 21.15 -3.11 15.47
C ALA A 23 22.00 -1.83 15.31
N GLU A 24 23.16 -1.76 15.96
CA GLU A 24 24.09 -0.64 15.83
C GLU A 24 24.64 -0.53 14.39
N GLN A 25 25.12 -1.65 13.82
CA GLN A 25 25.62 -1.66 12.44
C GLN A 25 24.53 -1.29 11.43
N TRP A 26 23.28 -1.71 11.67
CA TRP A 26 22.15 -1.35 10.83
C TRP A 26 21.83 0.14 10.91
N LEU A 27 21.72 0.69 12.12
CA LEU A 27 21.43 2.10 12.36
C LEU A 27 22.60 3.03 12.02
N ASP A 28 23.82 2.53 11.90
CA ASP A 28 24.95 3.29 11.37
C ASP A 28 24.89 3.40 9.84
N ARG A 29 24.33 2.39 9.16
CA ARG A 29 24.04 2.45 7.71
C ARG A 29 22.81 3.32 7.43
N TYR A 30 21.76 3.19 8.24
CA TYR A 30 20.51 3.91 8.12
C TYR A 30 20.30 4.86 9.31
N GLN A 31 21.17 5.88 9.40
CA GLN A 31 21.20 6.82 10.54
C GLN A 31 19.87 7.53 10.80
N TRP A 32 19.06 7.72 9.76
CA TRP A 32 17.73 8.31 9.89
C TRP A 32 16.79 7.49 10.79
N GLY A 33 16.98 6.17 10.90
CA GLY A 33 16.18 5.30 11.77
C GLY A 33 16.29 5.60 13.26
N ARG A 34 17.26 6.44 13.65
CA ARG A 34 17.42 6.93 15.03
C ARG A 34 16.49 8.09 15.37
N TYR A 35 15.92 8.76 14.36
CA TYR A 35 15.13 9.98 14.53
C TYR A 35 13.64 9.78 14.21
N THR A 36 13.26 8.64 13.63
CA THR A 36 11.88 8.32 13.26
C THR A 36 11.65 6.81 13.32
N LYS A 37 10.39 6.38 13.29
CA LYS A 37 10.01 4.97 13.25
C LYS A 37 10.37 4.38 11.89
N MET A 38 11.22 3.36 11.90
CA MET A 38 11.61 2.61 10.71
C MET A 38 10.71 1.39 10.54
N ILE A 39 10.18 1.20 9.34
CA ILE A 39 9.55 -0.05 8.91
C ILE A 39 10.63 -0.99 8.38
N VAL A 40 10.60 -2.24 8.84
CA VAL A 40 11.42 -3.35 8.36
C VAL A 40 10.54 -4.53 7.97
N GLY A 41 11.11 -5.53 7.30
CA GLY A 41 10.42 -6.78 6.99
C GLY A 41 10.02 -7.55 8.25
N GLY A 42 8.83 -8.14 8.27
CA GLY A 42 8.33 -8.97 9.37
C GLY A 42 8.78 -10.43 9.32
N GLY A 43 9.38 -10.88 8.21
CA GLY A 43 9.90 -12.24 8.02
C GLY A 43 11.33 -12.46 8.56
N ILE A 44 11.90 -13.64 8.25
CA ILE A 44 13.28 -13.98 8.62
C ILE A 44 14.29 -12.99 8.03
N ILE A 45 14.09 -12.60 6.78
CA ILE A 45 14.86 -11.53 6.13
C ILE A 45 14.18 -10.20 6.47
N ASN A 46 14.43 -9.69 7.67
CA ASN A 46 13.85 -8.43 8.13
C ASN A 46 14.51 -7.19 7.50
N GLY A 47 15.71 -7.31 6.92
CA GLY A 47 16.37 -6.23 6.18
C GLY A 47 15.86 -6.05 4.74
N SER A 48 14.70 -6.59 4.40
CA SER A 48 14.12 -6.54 3.05
C SER A 48 13.66 -5.14 2.63
N VAL A 49 13.29 -4.30 3.60
CA VAL A 49 12.86 -2.91 3.41
C VAL A 49 13.39 -2.04 4.56
N ALA A 50 13.53 -0.75 4.30
CA ALA A 50 13.86 0.27 5.29
C ALA A 50 13.11 1.55 4.90
N LEU A 51 11.91 1.75 5.45
CA LEU A 51 11.01 2.85 5.11
C LEU A 51 10.71 3.71 6.35
N VAL A 52 10.33 4.97 6.14
CA VAL A 52 9.88 5.86 7.22
C VAL A 52 8.38 5.63 7.41
N PHE A 53 7.97 5.33 8.65
CA PHE A 53 6.58 4.98 8.95
C PHE A 53 5.56 6.06 8.54
N ASP A 54 5.81 7.32 8.93
CA ASP A 54 4.87 8.41 8.66
C ASP A 54 4.73 8.69 7.15
N ASP A 55 5.85 8.63 6.42
CA ASP A 55 5.87 8.82 4.96
C ASP A 55 5.10 7.71 4.25
N GLU A 56 5.24 6.46 4.71
CA GLU A 56 4.56 5.31 4.13
C GLU A 56 3.04 5.37 4.38
N VAL A 57 2.64 5.73 5.59
CA VAL A 57 1.23 5.95 5.93
C VAL A 57 0.65 7.11 5.10
N GLU A 58 1.40 8.20 4.89
CA GLU A 58 0.97 9.29 4.02
C GLU A 58 0.85 8.85 2.56
N HIS A 59 1.81 8.07 2.06
CA HIS A 59 1.80 7.51 0.71
C HIS A 59 0.52 6.71 0.46
N TYR A 60 0.22 5.75 1.33
CA TYR A 60 -0.97 4.91 1.18
C TYR A 60 -2.27 5.65 1.44
N ARG A 61 -2.27 6.67 2.31
CA ARG A 61 -3.43 7.54 2.49
C ARG A 61 -3.77 8.27 1.20
N LYS A 62 -2.76 8.78 0.48
CA LYS A 62 -2.94 9.41 -0.83
C LYS A 62 -3.40 8.41 -1.90
N ALA A 63 -2.97 7.16 -1.79
CA ALA A 63 -3.43 6.07 -2.67
C ALA A 63 -4.87 5.61 -2.39
N GLY A 64 -5.48 6.06 -1.28
CA GLY A 64 -6.86 5.74 -0.91
C GLY A 64 -7.01 4.60 0.11
N CYS A 65 -5.92 4.20 0.79
CA CYS A 65 -6.01 3.28 1.91
C CYS A 65 -6.82 3.91 3.06
N ASP A 66 -7.79 3.17 3.59
CA ASP A 66 -8.62 3.60 4.71
C ASP A 66 -7.94 3.27 6.04
N PHE A 67 -7.58 4.33 6.77
CA PHE A 67 -6.97 4.24 8.11
C PHE A 67 -7.91 4.70 9.23
N SER A 68 -9.21 4.91 8.95
CA SER A 68 -10.15 5.51 9.90
C SER A 68 -10.36 4.73 11.19
N SER A 69 -10.09 3.42 11.18
CA SER A 69 -10.18 2.51 12.33
C SER A 69 -8.83 2.23 13.01
N CYS A 70 -7.71 2.72 12.45
CA CYS A 70 -6.37 2.41 12.95
C CYS A 70 -6.04 3.20 14.22
N THR A 71 -5.56 2.51 15.25
CA THR A 71 -5.21 3.10 16.55
C THR A 71 -3.78 2.82 16.99
N THR A 72 -3.17 1.76 16.46
CA THR A 72 -1.80 1.32 16.74
C THR A 72 -0.97 1.31 15.46
N ASP A 73 0.36 1.37 15.58
CA ASP A 73 1.25 1.31 14.41
C ASP A 73 1.03 0.01 13.61
N GLU A 74 0.77 -1.10 14.32
CA GLU A 74 0.43 -2.39 13.74
C GLU A 74 -0.89 -2.36 12.94
N ASP A 75 -1.90 -1.60 13.38
CA ASP A 75 -3.14 -1.42 12.61
C ASP A 75 -2.87 -0.74 11.27
N TYR A 76 -2.00 0.28 11.26
CA TYR A 76 -1.61 0.99 10.04
C TYR A 76 -0.86 0.06 9.08
N LEU A 77 0.12 -0.71 9.58
CA LEU A 77 0.86 -1.67 8.76
C LEU A 77 -0.07 -2.76 8.20
N ALA A 78 -1.00 -3.27 9.00
CA ALA A 78 -1.97 -4.27 8.54
C ALA A 78 -2.93 -3.71 7.46
N ALA A 79 -3.37 -2.46 7.59
CA ALA A 79 -4.19 -1.81 6.59
C ALA A 79 -3.43 -1.58 5.27
N ILE A 80 -2.14 -1.20 5.35
CA ILE A 80 -1.25 -1.11 4.20
C ILE A 80 -1.10 -2.46 3.51
N GLU A 81 -0.80 -3.53 4.26
CA GLU A 81 -0.67 -4.88 3.70
C GLU A 81 -1.97 -5.33 3.01
N ALA A 82 -3.13 -5.10 3.64
CA ALA A 82 -4.42 -5.44 3.06
C ALA A 82 -4.72 -4.67 1.76
N PHE A 83 -4.31 -3.40 1.69
CA PHE A 83 -4.41 -2.57 0.49
C PHE A 83 -3.46 -3.04 -0.61
N GLU A 84 -2.22 -3.43 -0.27
CA GLU A 84 -1.27 -3.98 -1.24
C GLU A 84 -1.73 -5.32 -1.82
N ASP A 85 -2.37 -6.17 -1.00
CA ASP A 85 -2.91 -7.47 -1.44
C ASP A 85 -4.18 -7.33 -2.29
N ASN A 86 -4.96 -6.29 -2.03
CA ASN A 86 -6.22 -6.00 -2.71
C ASN A 86 -6.22 -4.55 -3.20
N PRO A 87 -5.33 -4.18 -4.13
CA PRO A 87 -5.26 -2.81 -4.61
C PRO A 87 -6.59 -2.44 -5.25
N PRO A 88 -7.07 -1.19 -5.09
CA PRO A 88 -8.25 -0.75 -5.78
C PRO A 88 -8.04 -0.98 -7.27
N VAL A 89 -8.94 -1.75 -7.88
CA VAL A 89 -8.91 -1.96 -9.33
C VAL A 89 -9.08 -0.58 -9.94
N ALA A 90 -8.08 -0.11 -10.69
CA ALA A 90 -8.25 1.07 -11.51
C ALA A 90 -9.52 0.82 -12.33
N ASP A 91 -10.50 1.74 -12.21
CA ASP A 91 -11.79 1.63 -12.88
C ASP A 91 -11.53 1.12 -14.29
N ALA A 92 -11.92 -0.13 -14.55
CA ALA A 92 -11.72 -0.76 -15.84
C ALA A 92 -12.68 -0.02 -16.76
N GLY A 93 -12.22 1.12 -17.28
CA GLY A 93 -13.09 2.20 -17.72
C GLY A 93 -14.23 1.69 -18.58
N VAL A 94 -15.42 2.29 -18.41
CA VAL A 94 -16.69 1.98 -19.09
C VAL A 94 -16.63 0.71 -19.93
N SER A 95 -17.09 -0.41 -19.37
CA SER A 95 -17.05 -1.72 -20.03
C SER A 95 -17.56 -1.63 -21.47
N ASP A 96 -17.03 -2.47 -22.37
CA ASP A 96 -17.51 -2.51 -23.76
C ASP A 96 -19.04 -2.70 -23.82
N GLN A 97 -19.62 -3.44 -22.87
CA GLN A 97 -21.06 -3.64 -22.74
C GLN A 97 -21.78 -2.33 -22.39
N THR A 98 -21.24 -1.53 -21.47
CA THR A 98 -21.78 -0.22 -21.11
C THR A 98 -21.66 0.75 -22.29
N ARG A 99 -20.54 0.73 -23.02
CA ARG A 99 -20.37 1.55 -24.25
C ARG A 99 -21.35 1.15 -25.35
N ILE A 100 -21.61 -0.16 -25.52
CA ILE A 100 -22.57 -0.69 -26.49
C ILE A 100 -23.99 -0.34 -26.06
N ALA A 101 -24.32 -0.43 -24.78
CA ALA A 101 -25.63 -0.07 -24.25
C ALA A 101 -25.92 1.42 -24.48
N ASP A 102 -24.99 2.32 -24.12
CA ASP A 102 -25.13 3.76 -24.37
C ASP A 102 -25.33 4.07 -25.86
N ALA A 103 -24.55 3.43 -26.74
CA ALA A 103 -24.69 3.60 -28.19
C ALA A 103 -26.04 3.08 -28.73
N LEU A 104 -26.56 1.97 -28.17
CA LEU A 104 -27.87 1.44 -28.53
C LEU A 104 -28.99 2.36 -28.06
N GLU A 105 -28.92 2.88 -26.84
CA GLU A 105 -29.89 3.85 -26.32
C GLU A 105 -29.94 5.11 -27.19
N ASP A 106 -28.79 5.64 -27.61
CA ASP A 106 -28.72 6.82 -28.48
C ASP A 106 -29.32 6.55 -29.87
N MET A 107 -29.04 5.39 -30.48
CA MET A 107 -29.66 4.99 -31.75
C MET A 107 -31.18 4.82 -31.65
N VAL A 108 -31.67 4.25 -30.54
CA VAL A 108 -33.11 4.10 -30.28
C VAL A 108 -33.77 5.46 -30.10
N ALA A 109 -33.13 6.36 -29.34
CA ALA A 109 -33.63 7.73 -29.12
C ALA A 109 -33.74 8.51 -30.43
N LEU A 110 -32.75 8.40 -31.32
CA LEU A 110 -32.75 9.01 -32.66
C LEU A 110 -33.78 8.40 -33.62
N SER A 111 -34.28 7.20 -33.33
CA SER A 111 -35.25 6.47 -34.16
C SER A 111 -36.70 6.67 -33.70
N LEU A 112 -36.93 7.34 -32.57
CA LEU A 112 -38.26 7.67 -32.10
C LEU A 112 -38.82 8.82 -32.94
N PRO A 113 -40.05 8.70 -33.48
CA PRO A 113 -40.69 9.80 -34.19
C PRO A 113 -40.96 10.96 -33.23
N ASP A 114 -40.81 12.20 -33.70
CA ASP A 114 -41.17 13.38 -32.91
C ASP A 114 -42.63 13.27 -32.47
N ALA A 115 -42.88 13.42 -31.17
CA ALA A 115 -44.23 13.49 -30.64
C ALA A 115 -44.89 14.79 -31.12
N GLU A 116 -45.86 14.67 -32.02
CA GLU A 116 -46.75 15.77 -32.46
C GLU A 116 -47.64 16.27 -31.32
#